data_AF-A0A242CRP9-F1
#
_entry.id   AF-A0A242CRP9-F1
#
_cell.length_a   1.000
_cell.length_b   1.000
_cell.length_c   1.000
_cell.angle_alpha   90.00
_cell.angle_beta   90.00
_cell.angle_gamma   90.00
#
_symmetry.space_group_name_H-M   'P 1'
#
loop_
_entity.id
_entity.type
_entity.pdbx_description
1 polymer ?
#
loop_
_entity_poly.entity_id
_entity_poly.type
_entity_poly.pdbx_seq_one_letter_code
_entity_poly.pdbx_strand_id
1 'polypeptide(L)'
;MGKSEKIKWQLLLFLAIGCYLLALVTQQYLFNVVAIGLAVCVYKYGSPVLFKEYDERKKKKEEEAAKVREAVQTILRNKTFEK
;
A
#
# COMPACT_ATOMS: atom_id res chain seq x y z
N MET A 1 5.26 -5.24 17.40
CA MET A 1 4.71 -3.86 17.36
C MET A 1 3.40 -3.88 18.11
N GLY A 2 3.31 -3.11 19.20
CA GLY A 2 2.15 -3.14 20.10
C GLY A 2 0.89 -2.71 19.37
N LYS A 3 -0.27 -3.32 19.70
CA LYS A 3 -1.60 -2.98 19.15
C LYS A 3 -1.86 -1.46 19.07
N SER A 4 -1.25 -0.71 19.99
CA SER A 4 -1.30 0.76 20.09
C SER A 4 -0.78 1.50 18.86
N GLU A 5 0.22 1.01 18.13
CA GLU A 5 0.77 1.71 16.95
C GLU A 5 -0.18 1.62 15.74
N LYS A 6 -0.77 0.45 15.50
CA LYS A 6 -1.81 0.29 14.47
C LYS A 6 -2.99 1.21 14.73
N ILE A 7 -3.44 1.32 15.98
CA ILE A 7 -4.54 2.20 16.37
C ILE A 7 -4.22 3.68 16.12
N LYS A 8 -2.99 4.13 16.42
CA LYS A 8 -2.57 5.51 16.13
C LYS A 8 -2.69 5.85 14.66
N TRP A 9 -2.18 4.99 13.78
CA TRP A 9 -2.25 5.20 12.33
C TRP A 9 -3.68 5.10 11.81
N GLN A 10 -4.50 4.21 12.37
CA GLN A 10 -5.91 4.10 12.01
C GLN A 10 -6.69 5.38 12.39
N LEU A 11 -6.44 5.92 13.59
CA LEU A 11 -7.03 7.19 14.03
C LEU A 11 -6.58 8.35 13.15
N LEU A 12 -5.30 8.39 12.75
CA LEU A 12 -4.80 9.41 11.82
C LEU A 12 -5.49 9.33 10.45
N LEU A 13 -5.78 8.12 9.98
CA LEU A 13 -6.49 7.85 8.73
C LEU A 13 -7.95 8.34 8.83
N PHE A 14 -8.63 8.06 9.95
CA PHE A 14 -9.95 8.63 10.24
C PHE A 14 -9.93 10.16 10.33
N LEU A 15 -8.90 10.74 10.94
CA LEU A 15 -8.74 12.19 11.04
C LEU A 15 -8.56 12.84 9.65
N ALA A 16 -7.81 12.21 8.76
CA ALA A 16 -7.63 12.68 7.38
C ALA A 16 -8.95 12.67 6.60
N ILE A 17 -9.76 11.60 6.76
CA ILE A 17 -11.11 11.51 6.16
C ILE A 17 -12.01 12.61 6.74
N GLY A 18 -11.99 12.83 8.06
CA GLY A 18 -12.74 13.90 8.71
C GLY A 18 -12.36 15.28 8.20
N CYS A 19 -11.05 15.56 8.05
CA CYS A 19 -10.56 16.82 7.47
C CYS A 19 -11.03 17.01 6.03
N TYR A 20 -11.01 15.95 5.21
CA TYR A 20 -11.49 16.00 3.84
C TYR A 20 -13.00 16.31 3.78
N LEU A 21 -13.81 15.67 4.61
CA LEU A 21 -15.25 15.94 4.68
C LEU A 21 -15.53 17.38 5.14
N LEU A 22 -14.80 17.88 6.14
CA LEU A 22 -14.90 19.26 6.59
C LEU A 22 -14.48 20.25 5.50
N ALA A 23 -13.43 19.96 4.74
CA ALA A 23 -12.99 20.76 3.60
C ALA A 23 -14.08 20.86 2.53
N LEU A 24 -14.76 19.74 2.26
CA LEU A 24 -15.82 19.64 1.26
C LEU A 24 -17.05 20.48 1.65
N VAL A 25 -17.41 20.48 2.94
CA VAL A 25 -18.51 21.30 3.48
C VAL A 25 -18.15 22.79 3.54
N THR A 26 -16.93 23.13 3.96
CA THR A 26 -16.52 24.53 4.14
C THR A 26 -16.03 25.21 2.86
N GLN A 27 -15.87 24.47 1.75
CA GLN A 27 -15.31 24.96 0.47
C GLN A 27 -13.92 25.62 0.61
N GLN A 28 -13.24 25.38 1.73
CA GLN A 28 -11.95 25.96 2.07
C GLN A 28 -10.83 25.04 1.55
N TYR A 29 -10.26 25.40 0.41
CA TYR A 29 -9.22 24.63 -0.28
C TYR A 29 -7.96 24.35 0.58
N LEU A 30 -7.68 25.18 1.59
CA LEU A 30 -6.60 24.98 2.55
C LEU A 30 -6.72 23.63 3.29
N PHE A 31 -7.93 23.22 3.67
CA PHE A 31 -8.13 21.93 4.34
C PHE A 31 -7.92 20.75 3.41
N ASN A 32 -8.15 20.90 2.09
CA ASN A 32 -7.82 19.87 1.11
C ASN A 32 -6.31 19.65 1.03
N VAL A 33 -5.51 20.72 1.03
CA VAL A 33 -4.03 20.60 1.02
C VAL A 33 -3.53 19.90 2.28
N VAL A 34 -4.09 20.24 3.44
CA VAL A 34 -3.75 19.58 4.73
C VAL A 34 -4.16 18.10 4.71
N ALA A 35 -5.36 17.79 4.21
CA ALA A 35 -5.84 16.40 4.10
C ALA A 35 -4.98 15.56 3.15
N ILE A 36 -4.56 16.13 2.01
CA ILE A 36 -3.64 15.48 1.07
C ILE A 36 -2.28 15.23 1.76
N GLY A 37 -1.74 16.22 2.47
CA GLY A 37 -0.49 16.06 3.21
C GLY A 37 -0.57 14.95 4.26
N LEU A 38 -1.65 14.91 5.03
CA LEU A 38 -1.92 13.85 6.00
C LEU A 38 -2.04 12.48 5.33
N ALA A 39 -2.76 12.38 4.21
CA ALA A 39 -2.90 11.14 3.46
C ALA A 39 -1.55 10.62 2.95
N VAL A 40 -0.68 11.50 2.42
CA VAL A 40 0.68 11.14 1.98
C VAL A 40 1.53 10.66 3.16
N CYS A 41 1.46 11.33 4.30
CA CYS A 41 2.17 10.90 5.51
C CYS A 41 1.70 9.53 6.00
N VAL A 42 0.39 9.29 6.03
CA VAL A 42 -0.18 7.98 6.40
C VAL A 42 0.22 6.90 5.38
N TYR A 43 0.21 7.23 4.09
CA TYR A 43 0.65 6.30 3.05
C TYR A 43 2.13 5.93 3.21
N LYS A 44 3.00 6.91 3.48
CA LYS A 44 4.45 6.66 3.56
C LYS A 44 4.87 5.95 4.85
N TYR A 45 4.28 6.31 5.99
CA TYR A 45 4.72 5.83 7.31
C TYR A 45 3.73 4.91 8.00
N GLY A 46 2.43 5.07 7.75
CA GLY A 46 1.37 4.24 8.31
C GLY A 46 1.09 2.98 7.50
N SER A 47 1.31 3.01 6.18
CA SER A 47 1.04 1.85 5.30
C SER A 47 1.82 0.59 5.72
N PRO A 48 3.14 0.65 6.01
CA PRO A 48 3.88 -0.51 6.48
C PRO A 48 3.40 -1.07 7.82
N VAL A 49 2.72 -0.24 8.64
CA VAL A 49 2.22 -0.61 9.98
C VAL A 49 0.80 -1.18 9.89
N LEU A 50 -0.06 -0.54 9.10
CA LEU A 50 -1.46 -0.94 8.90
C LEU A 50 -1.57 -2.16 7.98
N PHE A 51 -0.80 -2.17 6.89
CA PHE A 51 -0.92 -3.15 5.81
C PHE A 51 0.21 -4.19 5.80
N LYS A 52 1.03 -4.28 6.85
CA LYS A 52 2.12 -5.27 6.95
C LYS A 52 1.71 -6.69 6.52
N GLU A 53 0.59 -7.17 7.07
CA GLU A 53 0.04 -8.50 6.74
C GLU A 53 -0.48 -8.60 5.30
N TYR A 54 -1.00 -7.50 4.75
CA TYR A 54 -1.45 -7.47 3.37
C TYR A 54 -0.26 -7.47 2.40
N ASP A 55 0.76 -6.66 2.66
CA ASP A 55 1.99 -6.60 1.86
C ASP A 55 2.77 -7.92 1.90
N GLU A 56 2.85 -8.58 3.06
CA GLU A 56 3.43 -9.91 3.17
C GLU A 56 2.68 -10.93 2.29
N ARG A 57 1.34 -10.87 2.24
CA ARG A 57 0.54 -11.73 1.35
C ARG A 57 0.75 -11.38 -0.12
N LYS A 58 0.87 -10.11 -0.46
CA LYS A 58 1.12 -9.65 -1.83
C LYS A 58 2.50 -10.09 -2.31
N LYS A 59 3.53 -9.93 -1.48
CA LYS A 59 4.91 -10.32 -1.79
C LYS A 59 5.04 -11.82 -2.04
N LYS A 60 4.33 -12.66 -1.26
CA LYS A 60 4.27 -14.11 -1.52
C LYS A 60 3.67 -14.45 -2.90
N LYS A 61 2.60 -13.77 -3.31
CA LYS A 61 2.01 -13.96 -4.65
C LYS A 61 2.94 -13.52 -5.76
N GLU A 62 3.68 -12.42 -5.56
CA GLU A 62 4.67 -11.94 -6.51
C GLU A 62 5.85 -12.92 -6.65
N GLU A 63 6.34 -13.48 -5.53
CA GLU A 63 7.38 -14.52 -5.54
C GLU A 63 6.92 -15.80 -6.24
N GLU A 64 5.68 -16.26 -6.00
CA GLU A 64 5.12 -17.41 -6.71
C GLU A 64 4.99 -17.15 -8.21
N ALA A 65 4.48 -15.98 -8.60
CA ALA A 65 4.39 -15.60 -9.99
C ALA A 65 5.77 -15.46 -10.67
N ALA A 66 6.78 -14.98 -9.95
CA ALA A 66 8.16 -14.89 -10.44
C ALA A 66 8.74 -16.29 -10.70
N LYS A 67 8.57 -17.24 -9.78
CA LYS A 67 9.02 -18.64 -9.96
C LYS A 67 8.37 -19.30 -11.17
N VAL A 68 7.07 -19.09 -11.39
CA VAL A 68 6.37 -19.61 -12.56
C VAL A 68 6.92 -18.99 -13.85
N ARG A 69 7.16 -17.67 -13.86
CA ARG A 69 7.75 -16.98 -15.03
C ARG A 69 9.15 -17.51 -15.35
N GLU A 70 10.01 -17.68 -14.35
CA GLU A 70 11.36 -18.24 -14.54
C GLU A 70 11.31 -19.69 -15.05
N ALA A 71 10.42 -20.52 -14.53
CA ALA A 71 10.23 -21.89 -14.99
C ALA A 71 9.80 -21.92 -16.47
N VAL A 72 8.82 -21.10 -16.85
CA VAL A 72 8.36 -20.98 -18.24
C VAL A 72 9.48 -20.49 -19.15
N GLN A 73 10.23 -19.47 -18.73
CA GLN A 73 11.34 -18.94 -19.51
C GLN A 73 12.46 -19.98 -19.70
N THR A 74 12.75 -20.78 -18.68
CA THR A 74 13.74 -21.87 -18.75
C THR A 74 13.30 -22.98 -19.70
N ILE A 75 12.02 -23.37 -19.67
CA ILE A 75 11.44 -24.37 -20.58
C ILE A 75 11.49 -23.86 -22.03
N LEU A 76 11.07 -22.60 -22.28
CA LEU A 76 11.11 -22.00 -23.60
C LEU A 76 12.55 -21.89 -24.13
N ARG A 77 13.49 -21.53 -23.26
CA ARG A 77 14.91 -21.46 -23.58
C ARG A 77 15.44 -22.83 -23.99
N ASN A 78 15.26 -23.87 -23.18
CA ASN A 78 15.74 -25.23 -23.50
C ASN A 78 15.10 -25.79 -24.79
N LYS A 79 13.80 -25.55 -25.01
CA LYS A 79 13.11 -25.96 -26.25
C LYS A 79 13.66 -25.29 -27.51
N THR A 80 14.26 -24.10 -27.36
CA THR A 80 14.90 -23.37 -28.48
C THR A 80 16.30 -23.91 -28.78
N PHE A 81 16.98 -24.51 -27.80
CA PHE A 81 18.32 -25.10 -27.95
C PHE A 81 18.32 -26.58 -28.40
N GLU A 82 17.18 -27.26 -28.38
CA GLU A 82 17.01 -28.63 -28.93
C GLU A 82 16.65 -28.66 -30.44
N LYS A 83 16.55 -27.50 -31.10
CA LYS A 83 16.41 -27.37 -32.56
C LYS A 83 17.71 -26.92 -33.19
#